data_AF-A0A1F2VKL3-F1
#
_entry.id   AF-A0A1F2VKL3-F1
#
_cell.length_a   1.000
_cell.length_b   1.000
_cell.length_c   1.000
_cell.angle_alpha   90.00
_cell.angle_beta   90.00
_cell.angle_gamma   90.00
#
_symmetry.space_group_name_H-M   'P 1'
#
loop_
_entity.id
_entity.type
_entity.pdbx_description
1 polymer ?
#
loop_
_entity_poly.entity_id
_entity_poly.type
_entity_poly.pdbx_seq_one_letter_code
_entity_poly.pdbx_strand_id
1 'polypeptide(L)'
;MSDGVYTAEQAKRGQQLYTAQCVSCHGEKLQGVVGPMLMGEGFLSAWSGRSLADLVDKIQLTMPLQTPNSLSRPQAIDIAAYMLQAGSHRAGPTALNDAALKQVTFTAARPPAAATAPAGGVPIASASNLAQFMRGVTFPNANIIFNVQVKDPGADKPSAPVPFDYLLWGYTQYYGWQAVDQAALALTETTPLFLLPGRRCENGRPAPTNKADYQQFTQDLVNLSKDLYRASQSRNQDAVAGMAEKLNDACANCHKVYRDVGTAEGGGLGTDRCRQ
;
A
#
# COMPACT_ATOMS: atom_id res chain seq x y z
N MET A 1 31.06 -13.43 -8.35
CA MET A 1 32.09 -14.22 -9.05
C MET A 1 32.45 -13.53 -10.35
N SER A 2 33.74 -13.50 -10.64
CA SER A 2 34.34 -13.03 -11.89
C SER A 2 34.07 -14.02 -13.00
N ASP A 3 33.54 -13.54 -14.11
CA ASP A 3 33.89 -13.86 -15.51
C ASP A 3 32.71 -13.45 -16.38
N GLY A 4 32.98 -12.77 -17.49
CA GLY A 4 31.90 -12.29 -18.36
C GLY A 4 31.20 -13.47 -19.03
N VAL A 5 30.06 -13.87 -18.45
CA VAL A 5 29.28 -15.06 -18.85
C VAL A 5 28.40 -14.84 -20.08
N TYR A 6 28.40 -13.63 -20.65
CA TYR A 6 27.63 -13.24 -21.82
C TYR A 6 28.45 -12.27 -22.69
N THR A 7 28.15 -12.19 -23.99
CA THR A 7 28.80 -11.20 -24.88
C THR A 7 28.03 -9.88 -24.97
N ALA A 8 28.72 -8.79 -25.31
CA ALA A 8 28.08 -7.49 -25.50
C ALA A 8 26.99 -7.52 -26.59
N GLU A 9 27.18 -8.35 -27.62
CA GLU A 9 26.23 -8.57 -28.71
C GLU A 9 24.97 -9.28 -28.23
N GLN A 10 25.08 -10.26 -27.33
CA GLN A 10 23.91 -10.91 -26.70
C GLN A 10 23.10 -9.91 -25.88
N ALA A 11 23.77 -9.12 -25.03
CA ALA A 11 23.08 -8.10 -24.26
C ALA A 11 22.43 -7.03 -25.15
N LYS A 12 23.07 -6.65 -26.26
CA LYS A 12 22.49 -5.69 -27.22
C LYS A 12 21.22 -6.22 -27.90
N ARG A 13 21.21 -7.49 -28.33
CA ARG A 13 19.99 -8.13 -28.87
C ARG A 13 18.90 -8.24 -27.80
N GLY A 14 19.28 -8.63 -26.58
CA GLY A 14 18.40 -8.68 -25.43
C GLY A 14 17.74 -7.34 -25.12
N GLN A 15 18.52 -6.25 -25.18
CA GLN A 15 18.02 -4.90 -24.97
C GLN A 15 16.96 -4.52 -26.01
N GLN A 16 17.18 -4.85 -27.29
CA GLN A 16 16.20 -4.56 -28.35
C GLN A 16 14.89 -5.31 -28.12
N LEU A 17 14.96 -6.59 -27.75
CA LEU A 17 13.79 -7.39 -27.40
C LEU A 17 13.07 -6.85 -26.17
N TYR A 18 13.83 -6.49 -25.13
CA TYR A 18 13.32 -5.92 -23.90
C TYR A 18 12.56 -4.60 -24.16
N THR A 19 13.14 -3.70 -24.95
CA THR A 19 12.50 -2.44 -25.34
C THR A 19 11.21 -2.67 -26.10
N ALA A 20 11.18 -3.64 -27.00
CA ALA A 20 10.00 -3.92 -27.81
C ALA A 20 8.86 -4.59 -27.02
N GLN A 21 9.17 -5.41 -26.01
CA GLN A 21 8.18 -6.34 -25.42
C GLN A 21 8.01 -6.25 -23.90
N CYS A 22 8.94 -5.61 -23.18
CA CYS A 22 8.98 -5.69 -21.71
C CYS A 22 8.87 -4.33 -21.01
N VAL A 23 9.29 -3.24 -21.66
CA VAL A 23 9.41 -1.89 -21.06
C VAL A 23 8.10 -1.35 -20.51
N SER A 24 6.97 -1.62 -21.16
CA SER A 24 5.66 -1.10 -20.72
C SER A 24 5.26 -1.55 -19.31
N CYS A 25 5.75 -2.73 -18.86
CA CYS A 25 5.47 -3.25 -17.53
C CYS A 25 6.69 -3.16 -16.59
N HIS A 26 7.88 -3.46 -17.09
CA HIS A 26 9.10 -3.59 -16.28
C HIS A 26 9.99 -2.32 -16.27
N GLY A 27 9.61 -1.28 -17.03
CA GLY A 27 10.27 0.02 -17.06
C GLY A 27 11.52 0.07 -17.94
N GLU A 28 11.86 1.26 -18.44
CA GLU A 28 13.00 1.48 -19.35
C GLU A 28 14.35 1.04 -18.78
N LYS A 29 14.52 1.19 -17.47
CA LYS A 29 15.73 0.86 -16.71
C LYS A 29 15.52 -0.35 -15.81
N LEU A 30 14.59 -1.26 -16.16
CA LEU A 30 14.29 -2.48 -15.39
C LEU A 30 13.80 -2.21 -13.95
N GLN A 31 13.37 -0.99 -13.66
CA GLN A 31 13.02 -0.53 -12.32
C GLN A 31 11.64 -1.02 -11.84
N GLY A 32 10.85 -1.64 -12.72
CA GLY A 32 9.46 -2.01 -12.46
C GLY A 32 8.52 -0.80 -12.56
N VAL A 33 7.32 -1.03 -13.09
CA VAL A 33 6.24 -0.03 -13.15
C VAL A 33 4.92 -0.69 -12.76
N VAL A 34 4.44 -1.57 -13.64
CA VAL A 34 3.27 -2.44 -13.39
C VAL A 34 3.75 -3.85 -13.04
N GLY A 35 4.80 -4.32 -13.72
CA GLY A 35 5.52 -5.55 -13.40
C GLY A 35 6.65 -5.31 -12.39
N PRO A 36 7.17 -6.38 -11.77
CA PRO A 36 8.25 -6.28 -10.79
C PRO A 36 9.54 -5.69 -11.40
N MET A 37 10.39 -5.13 -10.54
CA MET A 37 11.75 -4.76 -10.91
C MET A 37 12.56 -6.00 -11.31
N LEU A 38 13.40 -5.85 -12.33
CA LEU A 38 14.19 -6.93 -12.93
C LEU A 38 15.70 -6.77 -12.67
N MET A 39 16.06 -5.85 -11.78
CA MET A 39 17.43 -5.64 -11.31
C MET A 39 17.43 -5.09 -9.88
N GLY A 40 18.61 -5.05 -9.25
CA GLY A 40 18.79 -4.51 -7.90
C GLY A 40 18.38 -5.47 -6.77
N GLU A 41 18.33 -4.95 -5.54
CA GLU A 41 18.14 -5.75 -4.34
C GLU A 41 16.79 -6.48 -4.30
N GLY A 42 15.71 -5.84 -4.75
CA GLY A 42 14.38 -6.47 -4.80
C GLY A 42 14.33 -7.68 -5.74
N PHE A 43 15.01 -7.59 -6.90
CA PHE A 43 15.18 -8.73 -7.80
C PHE A 43 16.02 -9.84 -7.15
N LEU A 44 17.17 -9.50 -6.57
CA LEU A 44 18.05 -10.48 -5.92
C LEU A 44 17.37 -11.16 -4.72
N SER A 45 16.50 -10.48 -3.98
CA SER A 45 15.74 -11.09 -2.89
C SER A 45 14.80 -12.19 -3.36
N ALA A 46 14.22 -12.08 -4.56
CA ALA A 46 13.32 -13.09 -5.12
C ALA A 46 14.08 -14.23 -5.82
N TRP A 47 15.25 -13.93 -6.37
CA TRP A 47 16.04 -14.84 -7.21
C TRP A 47 17.28 -15.43 -6.53
N SER A 48 17.63 -14.99 -5.32
CA SER A 48 18.79 -15.51 -4.58
C SER A 48 18.74 -17.03 -4.44
N GLY A 49 19.86 -17.68 -4.73
CA GLY A 49 20.01 -19.13 -4.70
C GLY A 49 19.44 -19.87 -5.91
N ARG A 50 18.74 -19.17 -6.83
CA ARG A 50 18.23 -19.74 -8.09
C ARG A 50 19.27 -19.60 -9.20
N SER A 51 19.18 -20.48 -10.20
CA SER A 51 20.06 -20.45 -11.37
C SER A 51 19.58 -19.44 -12.40
N LEU A 52 20.47 -19.04 -13.30
CA LEU A 52 20.12 -18.24 -14.46
C LEU A 52 19.22 -19.04 -15.42
N ALA A 53 19.34 -20.37 -15.44
CA ALA A 53 18.44 -21.25 -16.19
C ALA A 53 16.98 -21.08 -15.73
N ASP A 54 16.73 -21.00 -14.42
CA ASP A 54 15.38 -20.78 -13.87
C ASP A 54 14.80 -19.43 -14.34
N LEU A 55 15.65 -18.41 -14.49
CA LEU A 55 15.22 -17.11 -15.00
C LEU A 55 14.85 -17.18 -16.48
N VAL A 56 15.69 -17.82 -17.30
CA VAL A 56 15.40 -17.99 -18.73
C VAL A 56 14.14 -18.83 -18.93
N ASP A 57 13.94 -19.88 -18.14
CA ASP A 57 12.70 -20.68 -18.15
C ASP A 57 11.48 -19.80 -17.81
N LYS A 58 11.58 -18.97 -16.78
CA LYS A 58 10.50 -18.05 -16.39
C LYS A 58 10.16 -17.05 -17.49
N ILE A 59 11.18 -16.45 -18.11
CA ILE A 59 11.01 -15.51 -19.23
C ILE A 59 10.33 -16.22 -20.39
N GLN A 60 10.87 -17.36 -20.83
CA GLN A 60 10.36 -18.10 -21.98
C GLN A 60 8.92 -18.57 -21.79
N LEU A 61 8.62 -19.15 -20.63
CA LEU A 61 7.35 -19.85 -20.42
C LEU A 61 6.20 -18.92 -20.06
N THR A 62 6.49 -17.78 -19.44
CA THR A 62 5.46 -16.92 -18.86
C THR A 62 5.45 -15.49 -19.38
N MET A 63 6.50 -15.06 -20.10
CA MET A 63 6.60 -13.71 -20.65
C MET A 63 6.64 -13.72 -22.19
N PRO A 64 6.18 -12.63 -22.84
CA PRO A 64 5.39 -11.53 -22.27
C PRO A 64 4.03 -12.01 -21.73
N LEU A 65 3.50 -11.36 -20.70
CA LEU A 65 2.27 -11.81 -20.01
C LEU A 65 1.06 -11.89 -20.95
N GLN A 66 0.99 -11.00 -21.94
CA GLN A 66 -0.09 -10.97 -22.93
C GLN A 66 0.02 -12.13 -23.94
N THR A 67 1.24 -12.64 -24.17
CA THR A 67 1.52 -13.72 -25.14
C THR A 67 2.56 -14.70 -24.58
N PRO A 68 2.23 -15.52 -23.56
CA PRO A 68 3.15 -16.49 -22.98
C PRO A 68 3.66 -17.51 -24.01
N ASN A 69 4.86 -18.05 -23.82
CA ASN A 69 5.51 -19.01 -24.73
C ASN A 69 5.81 -18.47 -26.15
N SER A 70 5.73 -17.16 -26.37
CA SER A 70 6.03 -16.55 -27.68
C SER A 70 7.53 -16.32 -27.93
N LEU A 71 8.34 -16.28 -26.87
CA LEU A 71 9.79 -16.13 -26.95
C LEU A 71 10.46 -17.48 -27.19
N SER A 72 11.36 -17.53 -28.18
CA SER A 72 12.27 -18.67 -28.33
C SER A 72 13.30 -18.70 -27.19
N ARG A 73 13.86 -19.89 -26.94
CA ARG A 73 14.93 -20.07 -25.94
C ARG A 73 16.10 -19.10 -26.14
N PRO A 74 16.65 -18.91 -27.35
CA PRO A 74 17.75 -17.95 -27.56
C PRO A 74 17.35 -16.50 -27.27
N GLN A 75 16.11 -16.10 -27.58
CA GLN A 75 15.62 -14.75 -27.26
C GLN A 75 15.54 -14.53 -25.75
N ALA A 76 15.08 -15.53 -25.00
CA ALA A 76 15.05 -15.46 -23.53
C ALA A 76 16.47 -15.39 -22.94
N ILE A 77 17.44 -16.10 -23.52
CA ILE A 77 18.87 -16.01 -23.13
C ILE A 77 19.44 -14.62 -23.42
N ASP A 78 19.16 -14.05 -24.59
CA ASP A 78 19.60 -12.69 -24.94
C ASP A 78 19.02 -11.66 -23.97
N ILE A 79 17.72 -11.77 -23.62
CA ILE A 79 17.08 -10.89 -22.61
C ILE A 79 17.76 -11.06 -21.23
N ALA A 80 18.05 -12.28 -20.81
CA ALA A 80 18.77 -12.52 -19.55
C ALA A 80 20.20 -11.92 -19.58
N ALA A 81 20.89 -11.96 -20.72
CA ALA A 81 22.18 -11.29 -20.89
C ALA A 81 22.08 -9.76 -20.73
N TYR A 82 21.02 -9.14 -21.25
CA TYR A 82 20.75 -7.71 -21.01
C TYR A 82 20.49 -7.40 -19.53
N MET A 83 19.74 -8.25 -18.84
CA MET A 83 19.51 -8.09 -17.40
C MET A 83 20.81 -8.18 -16.59
N LEU A 84 21.71 -9.11 -16.95
CA LEU A 84 23.04 -9.21 -16.35
C LEU A 84 23.87 -7.94 -16.60
N GLN A 85 23.83 -7.39 -17.82
CA GLN A 85 24.50 -6.14 -18.15
C GLN A 85 23.99 -4.97 -17.30
N ALA A 86 22.67 -4.83 -17.18
CA ALA A 86 22.06 -3.80 -16.34
C ALA A 86 22.39 -3.99 -14.85
N GLY A 87 22.53 -5.25 -14.40
CA GLY A 87 23.04 -5.63 -13.07
C GLY A 87 24.54 -5.37 -12.85
N SER A 88 25.22 -4.66 -13.75
CA SER A 88 26.66 -4.35 -13.70
C SER A 88 27.59 -5.57 -13.79
N HIS A 89 27.11 -6.70 -14.30
CA HIS A 89 27.98 -7.81 -14.67
C HIS A 89 28.73 -7.46 -15.96
N ARG A 90 30.06 -7.63 -15.97
CA ARG A 90 30.87 -7.33 -17.16
C ARG A 90 30.59 -8.36 -18.26
N ALA A 91 30.53 -7.89 -19.51
CA ALA A 91 30.53 -8.79 -20.66
C ALA A 91 31.89 -9.51 -20.77
N GLY A 92 31.89 -10.69 -21.39
CA GLY A 92 33.08 -11.48 -21.66
C GLY A 92 33.10 -12.02 -23.08
N PRO A 93 34.14 -12.79 -23.43
CA PRO A 93 34.32 -13.28 -24.80
C PRO A 93 33.41 -14.46 -25.16
N THR A 94 32.80 -15.11 -24.18
CA THR A 94 32.01 -16.33 -24.37
C THR A 94 30.51 -16.03 -24.36
N ALA A 95 29.81 -16.52 -25.37
CA ALA A 95 28.36 -16.40 -25.45
C ALA A 95 27.67 -17.31 -24.41
N LEU A 96 26.72 -16.74 -23.69
CA LEU A 96 25.84 -17.45 -22.78
C LEU A 96 25.02 -18.48 -23.57
N ASN A 97 25.06 -19.73 -23.13
CA ASN A 97 24.33 -20.84 -23.73
C ASN A 97 23.66 -21.69 -22.64
N ASP A 98 22.76 -22.59 -23.02
CA ASP A 98 22.00 -23.41 -22.06
C ASP A 98 22.86 -24.19 -21.06
N ALA A 99 24.05 -24.66 -21.46
CA ALA A 99 24.96 -25.36 -20.56
C ALA A 99 25.53 -24.41 -19.49
N ALA A 100 25.88 -23.19 -19.88
CA ALA A 100 26.38 -22.16 -18.98
C ALA A 100 25.30 -21.62 -18.02
N LEU A 101 24.03 -21.60 -18.42
CA LEU A 101 22.92 -21.09 -17.59
C LEU A 101 22.84 -21.77 -16.22
N LYS A 102 23.07 -23.08 -16.16
CA LYS A 102 23.00 -23.87 -14.91
C LYS A 102 24.16 -23.58 -13.96
N GLN A 103 25.27 -23.06 -14.49
CA GLN A 103 26.48 -22.75 -13.72
C GLN A 103 26.45 -21.34 -13.12
N VAL A 104 25.51 -20.50 -13.57
CA VAL A 104 25.34 -19.15 -13.05
C VAL A 104 24.22 -19.16 -12.03
N THR A 105 24.54 -18.87 -10.77
CA THR A 105 23.57 -18.74 -9.69
C THR A 105 23.52 -17.29 -9.23
N PHE A 106 22.32 -16.78 -8.97
CA PHE A 106 22.18 -15.49 -8.32
C PHE A 106 22.63 -15.61 -6.86
N THR A 107 23.81 -15.09 -6.57
CA THR A 107 24.29 -15.00 -5.19
C THR A 107 23.50 -13.91 -4.47
N ALA A 108 23.09 -14.18 -3.22
CA ALA A 108 22.61 -13.13 -2.33
C ALA A 108 23.61 -11.97 -2.36
N ALA A 109 23.11 -10.73 -2.46
CA ALA A 109 23.95 -9.57 -2.21
C ALA A 109 24.64 -9.80 -0.86
N ARG A 110 25.98 -9.66 -0.82
CA ARG A 110 26.71 -9.62 0.44
C ARG A 110 25.95 -8.63 1.32
N PRO A 111 25.44 -9.02 2.50
CA PRO A 111 24.84 -8.04 3.38
C PRO A 111 25.89 -6.95 3.53
N PRO A 112 25.57 -5.66 3.26
CA PRO A 112 26.52 -4.60 3.54
C PRO A 112 27.07 -4.89 4.94
N ALA A 113 28.41 -4.87 5.08
CA ALA A 113 29.03 -4.94 6.40
C ALA A 113 28.21 -4.01 7.27
N ALA A 114 27.63 -4.54 8.35
CA ALA A 114 26.56 -3.87 9.08
C ALA A 114 27.05 -2.50 9.56
N ALA A 115 26.93 -1.50 8.69
CA ALA A 115 26.53 -0.18 9.09
C ALA A 115 25.26 -0.50 9.85
N THR A 116 25.32 -0.23 11.15
CA THR A 116 24.17 -0.21 12.02
C THR A 116 23.19 0.73 11.33
N ALA A 117 22.32 0.17 10.48
CA ALA A 117 21.22 0.90 9.95
C ALA A 117 20.51 1.43 11.19
N PRO A 118 20.19 2.73 11.29
CA PRO A 118 19.28 3.13 12.34
C PRO A 118 18.07 2.20 12.18
N ALA A 119 17.57 1.65 13.29
CA ALA A 119 16.31 0.92 13.27
C ALA A 119 15.24 1.88 12.69
N GLY A 120 15.07 1.83 11.37
CA GLY A 120 14.51 2.91 10.59
C GLY A 120 13.41 2.32 9.76
N GLY A 121 12.27 2.06 10.40
CA GLY A 121 11.02 1.89 9.68
C GLY A 121 10.77 3.11 8.78
N VAL A 122 9.86 2.97 7.81
CA VAL A 122 9.38 4.12 7.04
C VAL A 122 8.98 5.21 8.05
N PRO A 123 9.59 6.41 8.00
CA PRO A 123 9.31 7.45 8.99
C PRO A 123 7.84 7.81 8.91
N ILE A 124 7.10 7.56 9.99
CA ILE A 124 5.68 7.88 10.05
C ILE A 124 5.56 9.38 10.32
N ALA A 125 5.40 10.15 9.25
CA ALA A 125 5.17 11.60 9.29
C ALA A 125 3.77 11.94 8.77
N SER A 126 3.16 12.96 9.36
CA SER A 126 1.83 13.42 8.94
C SER A 126 1.93 14.18 7.60
N ALA A 127 1.60 13.53 6.49
CA ALA A 127 1.47 14.19 5.18
C ALA A 127 0.18 15.03 5.06
N SER A 128 -0.89 14.61 5.73
CA SER A 128 -2.18 15.30 5.76
C SER A 128 -2.32 16.23 6.95
N ASN A 129 -3.08 17.32 6.80
CA ASN A 129 -3.58 18.07 7.96
C ASN A 129 -4.71 17.26 8.66
N LEU A 130 -5.06 17.65 9.89
CA LEU A 130 -6.06 16.93 10.69
C LEU A 130 -7.42 16.84 9.98
N ALA A 131 -7.88 17.90 9.30
CA ALA A 131 -9.15 17.90 8.61
C ALA A 131 -9.17 16.96 7.38
N GLN A 132 -8.07 16.92 6.63
CA GLN A 132 -7.89 15.97 5.53
C GLN A 132 -7.91 14.52 6.03
N PHE A 133 -7.23 14.24 7.14
CA PHE A 133 -7.25 12.91 7.75
C PHE A 133 -8.64 12.53 8.25
N MET A 134 -9.35 13.44 8.91
CA MET A 134 -10.74 13.23 9.33
C MET A 134 -11.64 12.92 8.14
N ARG A 135 -11.59 13.69 7.05
CA ARG A 135 -12.43 13.47 5.86
C ARG A 135 -12.08 12.18 5.10
N GLY A 136 -10.80 11.82 5.05
CA GLY A 136 -10.33 10.67 4.30
C GLY A 136 -10.43 9.34 5.04
N VAL A 137 -10.43 9.35 6.37
CA VAL A 137 -10.33 8.13 7.19
C VAL A 137 -11.43 8.07 8.24
N THR A 138 -11.44 9.00 9.20
CA THR A 138 -12.32 8.88 10.37
C THR A 138 -13.80 9.07 10.02
N PHE A 139 -14.14 10.07 9.22
CA PHE A 139 -15.52 10.43 8.88
C PHE A 139 -16.23 9.33 8.09
N PRO A 140 -15.68 8.76 6.99
CA PRO A 140 -16.35 7.68 6.27
C PRO A 140 -16.60 6.46 7.16
N ASN A 141 -15.61 6.05 7.96
CA ASN A 141 -15.74 4.89 8.85
C ASN A 141 -16.77 5.15 9.97
N ALA A 142 -16.78 6.32 10.59
CA ALA A 142 -17.79 6.67 11.59
C ALA A 142 -19.21 6.69 11.01
N ASN A 143 -19.39 7.17 9.77
CA ASN A 143 -20.71 7.19 9.13
C ASN A 143 -21.25 5.80 8.79
N ILE A 144 -20.39 4.81 8.51
CA ILE A 144 -20.83 3.41 8.39
C ILE A 144 -21.47 2.94 9.70
N ILE A 145 -20.90 3.34 10.84
CA ILE A 145 -21.43 3.01 12.17
C ILE A 145 -22.74 3.77 12.46
N PHE A 146 -22.79 5.08 12.20
CA PHE A 146 -24.02 5.86 12.41
C PHE A 146 -25.18 5.35 11.54
N ASN A 147 -24.88 4.89 10.32
CA ASN A 147 -25.89 4.34 9.43
C ASN A 147 -26.63 3.11 10.01
N VAL A 148 -26.03 2.37 10.95
CA VAL A 148 -26.67 1.25 11.64
C VAL A 148 -27.91 1.68 12.43
N GLN A 149 -27.98 2.95 12.87
CA GLN A 149 -29.14 3.49 13.59
C GLN A 149 -30.40 3.55 12.71
N VAL A 150 -30.25 3.67 11.40
CA VAL A 150 -31.37 3.82 10.46
C VAL A 150 -31.53 2.64 9.51
N LYS A 151 -30.51 1.79 9.39
CA LYS A 151 -30.48 0.68 8.44
C LYS A 151 -29.82 -0.56 9.03
N ASP A 152 -30.53 -1.68 9.03
CA ASP A 152 -29.98 -2.98 9.41
C ASP A 152 -28.89 -3.41 8.39
N PRO A 153 -27.63 -3.62 8.84
CA PRO A 153 -26.57 -4.11 7.98
C PRO A 153 -26.85 -5.52 7.42
N GLY A 154 -27.67 -6.33 8.08
CA GLY A 154 -28.01 -7.68 7.65
C GLY A 154 -29.11 -7.74 6.57
N ALA A 155 -29.86 -6.66 6.37
CA ALA A 155 -31.07 -6.69 5.54
C ALA A 155 -30.80 -6.69 4.03
N ASP A 156 -29.75 -6.00 3.57
CA ASP A 156 -29.52 -5.77 2.14
C ASP A 156 -28.23 -6.44 1.64
N LYS A 157 -28.35 -7.14 0.51
CA LYS A 157 -27.21 -7.57 -0.30
C LYS A 157 -27.16 -6.76 -1.60
N PRO A 158 -26.26 -5.77 -1.70
CA PRO A 158 -26.18 -4.92 -2.89
C PRO A 158 -25.69 -5.71 -4.10
N SER A 159 -26.31 -5.45 -5.25
CA SER A 159 -25.95 -6.03 -6.55
C SER A 159 -24.94 -5.14 -7.27
N ALA A 160 -24.13 -5.74 -8.15
CA ALA A 160 -23.18 -5.01 -8.98
C ALA A 160 -23.91 -3.94 -9.82
N PRO A 161 -23.35 -2.72 -9.92
CA PRO A 161 -23.98 -1.62 -10.66
C PRO A 161 -24.05 -1.92 -12.16
N VAL A 162 -25.17 -1.52 -12.79
CA VAL A 162 -25.36 -1.54 -14.25
C VAL A 162 -25.86 -0.16 -14.69
N PRO A 163 -25.10 0.61 -15.52
CA PRO A 163 -23.78 0.28 -16.07
C PRO A 163 -22.69 0.15 -14.98
N PHE A 164 -21.59 -0.53 -15.30
CA PHE A 164 -20.50 -0.75 -14.35
C PHE A 164 -19.88 0.57 -13.89
N ASP A 165 -19.80 0.75 -12.59
CA ASP A 165 -19.08 1.82 -11.92
C ASP A 165 -18.15 1.21 -10.87
N TYR A 166 -16.87 1.57 -10.92
CA TYR A 166 -15.85 0.95 -10.08
C TYR A 166 -16.02 1.28 -8.59
N LEU A 167 -16.48 2.50 -8.27
CA LEU A 167 -16.70 2.93 -6.90
C LEU A 167 -17.94 2.23 -6.32
N LEU A 168 -19.03 2.20 -7.07
CA LEU A 168 -20.26 1.51 -6.67
C LEU A 168 -20.05 0.00 -6.55
N TRP A 169 -19.26 -0.60 -7.43
CA TRP A 169 -18.88 -2.00 -7.33
C TRP A 169 -18.11 -2.29 -6.03
N GLY A 170 -17.20 -1.41 -5.61
CA GLY A 170 -16.46 -1.54 -4.35
C GLY A 170 -17.38 -1.66 -3.11
N TYR A 171 -18.47 -0.88 -3.07
CA TYR A 171 -19.49 -0.98 -2.02
C TYR A 171 -20.25 -2.32 -2.01
N THR A 172 -20.18 -3.10 -3.10
CA THR A 172 -20.78 -4.44 -3.15
C THR A 172 -19.84 -5.54 -2.66
N GLN A 173 -18.53 -5.26 -2.58
CA GLN A 173 -17.53 -6.22 -2.10
C GLN A 173 -17.49 -6.28 -0.56
N TYR A 174 -17.63 -5.13 0.08
CA TYR A 174 -17.59 -4.99 1.54
C TYR A 174 -18.89 -4.36 2.02
N TYR A 175 -19.88 -5.19 2.33
CA TYR A 175 -21.23 -4.76 2.71
C TYR A 175 -21.69 -5.39 4.02
N GLY A 176 -22.83 -4.90 4.53
CA GLY A 176 -23.49 -5.39 5.72
C GLY A 176 -22.59 -5.39 6.96
N TRP A 177 -22.71 -6.44 7.78
CA TRP A 177 -21.95 -6.54 9.03
C TRP A 177 -20.43 -6.55 8.85
N GLN A 178 -19.93 -7.02 7.70
CA GLN A 178 -18.50 -6.95 7.39
C GLN A 178 -18.03 -5.49 7.26
N ALA A 179 -18.82 -4.62 6.64
CA ALA A 179 -18.48 -3.20 6.52
C ALA A 179 -18.43 -2.52 7.90
N VAL A 180 -19.38 -2.86 8.79
CA VAL A 180 -19.42 -2.35 10.17
C VAL A 180 -18.19 -2.81 10.97
N ASP A 181 -17.82 -4.08 10.86
CA ASP A 181 -16.62 -4.64 11.51
C ASP A 181 -15.35 -3.90 11.07
N GLN A 182 -15.16 -3.73 9.76
CA GLN A 182 -13.99 -3.07 9.21
C GLN A 182 -13.95 -1.59 9.57
N ALA A 183 -15.10 -0.91 9.61
CA ALA A 183 -15.16 0.48 10.05
C ALA A 183 -14.73 0.65 11.51
N ALA A 184 -15.16 -0.24 12.40
CA ALA A 184 -14.77 -0.23 13.82
C ALA A 184 -13.27 -0.49 14.02
N LEU A 185 -12.71 -1.44 13.27
CA LEU A 185 -11.27 -1.74 13.27
C LEU A 185 -10.47 -0.58 12.70
N ALA A 186 -10.90 0.01 11.59
CA ALA A 186 -10.27 1.18 11.00
C ALA A 186 -10.24 2.34 11.99
N LEU A 187 -11.33 2.64 12.69
CA LEU A 187 -11.33 3.64 13.76
C LEU A 187 -10.34 3.28 14.87
N THR A 188 -10.29 2.02 15.30
CA THR A 188 -9.35 1.56 16.34
C THR A 188 -7.88 1.77 15.96
N GLU A 189 -7.50 1.39 14.74
CA GLU A 189 -6.11 1.39 14.30
C GLU A 189 -5.63 2.75 13.80
N THR A 190 -6.54 3.57 13.28
CA THR A 190 -6.18 4.86 12.67
C THR A 190 -6.34 6.05 13.62
N THR A 191 -7.15 5.95 14.68
CA THR A 191 -7.31 7.02 15.68
C THR A 191 -5.99 7.46 16.34
N PRO A 192 -5.05 6.56 16.70
CA PRO A 192 -3.74 6.98 17.23
C PRO A 192 -2.97 7.90 16.29
N LEU A 193 -3.26 7.88 14.99
CA LEU A 193 -2.61 8.74 14.01
C LEU A 193 -2.99 10.23 14.14
N PHE A 194 -3.99 10.57 14.96
CA PHE A 194 -4.24 11.93 15.41
C PHE A 194 -3.04 12.53 16.15
N LEU A 195 -2.26 11.69 16.83
CA LEU A 195 -1.10 12.08 17.63
C LEU A 195 0.22 12.06 16.86
N LEU A 196 0.19 11.84 15.53
CA LEU A 196 1.41 11.84 14.73
C LEU A 196 2.19 13.16 14.88
N PRO A 197 3.52 13.10 15.11
CA PRO A 197 4.36 14.28 15.18
C PRO A 197 4.24 15.15 13.92
N GLY A 198 4.23 16.46 14.12
CA GLY A 198 4.18 17.43 13.02
C GLY A 198 2.80 17.59 12.37
N ARG A 199 1.75 16.89 12.84
CA ARG A 199 0.39 17.09 12.34
C ARG A 199 -0.05 18.55 12.57
N ARG A 200 -0.64 19.13 11.52
CA ARG A 200 -1.18 20.49 11.54
C ARG A 200 -2.69 20.49 11.37
N CYS A 201 -3.33 21.53 11.84
CA CYS A 201 -4.73 21.81 11.57
C CYS A 201 -4.88 22.52 10.23
N GLU A 202 -6.12 22.63 9.73
CA GLU A 202 -6.39 23.20 8.40
C GLU A 202 -5.92 24.66 8.27
N ASN A 203 -5.90 25.40 9.38
CA ASN A 203 -5.37 26.77 9.48
C ASN A 203 -3.84 26.85 9.61
N GLY A 204 -3.12 25.73 9.47
CA GLY A 204 -1.66 25.66 9.57
C GLY A 204 -1.08 25.60 10.98
N ARG A 205 -1.89 25.82 12.03
CA ARG A 205 -1.44 25.67 13.43
C ARG A 205 -1.05 24.22 13.74
N PRO A 206 -0.12 23.98 14.67
CA PRO A 206 0.12 22.64 15.18
C PRO A 206 -1.17 22.03 15.75
N ALA A 207 -1.42 20.76 15.44
CA ALA A 207 -2.47 20.01 16.12
C ALA A 207 -2.12 19.86 17.62
N PRO A 208 -3.12 19.77 18.51
CA PRO A 208 -2.91 19.75 19.97
C PRO A 208 -2.40 18.39 20.48
N THR A 209 -1.43 17.77 19.79
CA THR A 209 -0.95 16.41 20.09
C THR A 209 -0.22 16.30 21.43
N ASN A 210 0.18 17.43 22.00
CA ASN A 210 0.80 17.55 23.32
C ASN A 210 -0.19 17.86 24.45
N LYS A 211 -1.48 18.07 24.15
CA LYS A 211 -2.50 18.37 25.15
C LYS A 211 -3.03 17.08 25.78
N ALA A 212 -3.09 17.06 27.11
CA ALA A 212 -3.46 15.86 27.87
C ALA A 212 -4.91 15.41 27.60
N ASP A 213 -5.84 16.35 27.50
CA ASP A 213 -7.24 16.08 27.12
C ASP A 213 -7.34 15.55 25.68
N TYR A 214 -6.57 16.09 24.72
CA TYR A 214 -6.56 15.58 23.35
C TYR A 214 -6.02 14.14 23.25
N GLN A 215 -4.95 13.84 24.00
CA GLN A 215 -4.42 12.48 24.12
C GLN A 215 -5.44 11.53 24.77
N GLN A 216 -6.11 12.00 25.82
CA GLN A 216 -7.16 11.23 26.50
C GLN A 216 -8.33 10.96 25.57
N PHE A 217 -8.88 11.97 24.89
CA PHE A 217 -9.99 11.81 23.95
C PHE A 217 -9.62 10.87 22.78
N THR A 218 -8.37 10.92 22.32
CA THR A 218 -7.86 9.97 21.32
C THR A 218 -7.89 8.54 21.86
N GLN A 219 -7.40 8.33 23.09
CA GLN A 219 -7.40 7.01 23.73
C GLN A 219 -8.81 6.49 24.03
N ASP A 220 -9.72 7.37 24.44
CA ASP A 220 -11.12 7.04 24.70
C ASP A 220 -11.82 6.58 23.41
N LEU A 221 -11.57 7.27 22.29
CA LEU A 221 -12.12 6.87 21.00
C LEU A 221 -11.55 5.52 20.53
N VAL A 222 -10.27 5.23 20.77
CA VAL A 222 -9.69 3.89 20.50
C VAL A 222 -10.40 2.81 21.32
N ASN A 223 -10.61 3.05 22.61
CA ASN A 223 -11.25 2.09 23.51
C ASN A 223 -12.71 1.86 23.12
N LEU A 224 -13.45 2.95 22.85
CA LEU A 224 -14.81 2.88 22.35
C LEU A 224 -14.90 2.12 21.04
N SER A 225 -13.95 2.32 20.11
CA SER A 225 -13.94 1.63 18.82
C SER A 225 -13.72 0.12 18.98
N LYS A 226 -12.91 -0.32 19.97
CA LYS A 226 -12.77 -1.74 20.33
C LYS A 226 -14.07 -2.33 20.87
N ASP A 227 -14.77 -1.59 21.72
CA ASP A 227 -16.08 -2.01 22.24
C ASP A 227 -17.13 -2.06 21.13
N LEU A 228 -17.06 -1.12 20.20
CA LEU A 228 -17.93 -1.07 19.03
C LEU A 228 -17.72 -2.27 18.11
N TYR A 229 -16.46 -2.66 17.88
CA TYR A 229 -16.14 -3.90 17.17
C TYR A 229 -16.69 -5.14 17.89
N ARG A 230 -16.56 -5.22 19.23
CA ARG A 230 -17.15 -6.31 20.01
C ARG A 230 -18.68 -6.34 19.88
N ALA A 231 -19.33 -5.18 19.92
CA ALA A 231 -20.77 -5.07 19.72
C ALA A 231 -21.18 -5.49 18.30
N SER A 232 -20.42 -5.10 17.26
CA SER A 232 -20.74 -5.49 15.89
C SER A 232 -20.66 -7.01 15.68
N GLN A 233 -19.76 -7.71 16.39
CA GLN A 233 -19.69 -9.18 16.36
C GLN A 233 -20.99 -9.86 16.81
N SER A 234 -21.83 -9.21 17.63
CA SER A 234 -23.11 -9.80 18.04
C SER A 234 -24.17 -9.80 16.94
N ARG A 235 -23.92 -9.11 15.81
CA ARG A 235 -24.85 -8.96 14.67
C ARG A 235 -26.23 -8.47 15.09
N ASN A 236 -26.27 -7.62 16.13
CA ASN A 236 -27.48 -7.05 16.68
C ASN A 236 -27.49 -5.54 16.41
N GLN A 237 -28.49 -5.09 15.66
CA GLN A 237 -28.61 -3.69 15.26
C GLN A 237 -28.73 -2.76 16.47
N ASP A 238 -29.60 -3.08 17.43
CA ASP A 238 -29.84 -2.25 18.63
C ASP A 238 -28.57 -2.10 19.47
N ALA A 239 -27.81 -3.18 19.62
CA ALA A 239 -26.55 -3.16 20.36
C ALA A 239 -25.53 -2.19 19.74
N VAL A 240 -25.42 -2.16 18.41
CA VAL A 240 -24.52 -1.23 17.71
C VAL A 240 -25.09 0.18 17.62
N ALA A 241 -26.40 0.34 17.45
CA ALA A 241 -27.07 1.63 17.45
C ALA A 241 -26.87 2.37 18.79
N GLY A 242 -26.92 1.66 19.93
CA GLY A 242 -26.60 2.23 21.24
C GLY A 242 -25.13 2.60 21.41
N MET A 243 -24.22 1.94 20.70
CA MET A 243 -22.80 2.31 20.67
C MET A 243 -22.53 3.52 19.75
N ALA A 244 -23.34 3.70 18.71
CA ALA A 244 -23.25 4.86 17.81
C ALA A 244 -23.55 6.18 18.54
N GLU A 245 -24.46 6.19 19.52
CA GLU A 245 -24.68 7.37 20.37
C GLU A 245 -23.42 7.74 21.17
N LYS A 246 -22.78 6.74 21.80
CA LYS A 246 -21.51 6.95 22.51
C LYS A 246 -20.40 7.42 21.58
N LEU A 247 -20.39 6.96 20.33
CA LEU A 247 -19.45 7.42 19.31
C LEU A 247 -19.66 8.90 18.99
N ASN A 248 -20.92 9.35 18.87
CA ASN A 248 -21.23 10.76 18.69
C ASN A 248 -20.71 11.61 19.87
N ASP A 249 -20.90 11.17 21.11
CA ASP A 249 -20.39 11.87 22.29
C ASP A 249 -18.86 11.93 22.33
N ALA A 250 -18.19 10.82 22.01
CA ALA A 250 -16.72 10.79 21.92
C ALA A 250 -16.20 11.76 20.85
N CYS A 251 -16.87 11.85 19.69
CA CYS A 251 -16.53 12.84 18.65
C CYS A 251 -16.73 14.26 19.17
N ALA A 252 -17.81 14.51 19.92
CA ALA A 252 -18.14 15.81 20.45
C ALA A 252 -17.12 16.33 21.47
N ASN A 253 -16.48 15.45 22.25
CA ASN A 253 -15.44 15.85 23.22
C ASN A 253 -14.27 16.58 22.54
N CYS A 254 -13.80 16.09 21.41
CA CYS A 254 -12.79 16.78 20.60
C CYS A 254 -13.37 17.99 19.87
N HIS A 255 -14.52 17.83 19.20
CA HIS A 255 -15.06 18.86 18.31
C HIS A 255 -15.50 20.13 19.05
N LYS A 256 -16.01 20.02 20.27
CA LYS A 256 -16.41 21.19 21.08
C LYS A 256 -15.22 22.07 21.48
N VAL A 257 -14.03 21.46 21.62
CA VAL A 257 -12.82 22.16 22.09
C VAL A 257 -11.94 22.61 20.92
N TYR A 258 -11.77 21.76 19.90
CA TYR A 258 -10.74 21.92 18.88
C TYR A 258 -11.25 22.19 17.46
N ARG A 259 -12.56 22.10 17.21
CA ARG A 259 -13.21 22.45 15.93
C ARG A 259 -13.87 23.83 16.03
N ASP A 260 -14.08 24.48 14.88
CA ASP A 260 -14.73 25.79 14.84
C ASP A 260 -16.12 25.76 15.50
N VAL A 261 -16.44 26.83 16.22
CA VAL A 261 -17.74 27.03 16.84
C VAL A 261 -18.59 27.89 15.89
N GLY A 262 -19.69 27.34 15.35
CA GLY A 262 -20.71 28.13 14.65
C GLY A 262 -20.59 28.28 13.12
N THR A 263 -19.63 27.64 12.44
CA THR A 263 -19.63 27.55 10.96
C THR A 263 -20.19 26.21 10.49
N ALA A 264 -21.01 26.22 9.44
CA ALA A 264 -21.47 25.01 8.76
C ALA A 264 -20.29 24.08 8.41
N GLU A 265 -20.51 22.76 8.41
CA GLU A 265 -19.47 21.79 8.08
C GLU A 265 -18.83 22.13 6.72
N GLY A 266 -17.54 22.49 6.73
CA GLY A 266 -16.78 22.84 5.53
C GLY A 266 -16.82 24.31 5.09
N GLY A 267 -17.48 25.22 5.82
CA GLY A 267 -17.73 26.59 5.35
C GLY A 267 -16.83 27.72 5.89
N GLY A 268 -15.95 27.48 6.86
CA GLY A 268 -15.19 28.55 7.54
C GLY A 268 -13.67 28.49 7.31
N LEU A 269 -13.03 29.66 7.18
CA LEU A 269 -11.56 29.84 7.14
C LEU A 269 -10.82 29.41 8.43
N GLY A 270 -11.51 28.78 9.39
CA GLY A 270 -10.89 27.99 10.45
C GLY A 270 -10.01 28.75 11.44
N THR A 271 -10.27 30.04 11.69
CA THR A 271 -9.40 30.89 12.56
C THR A 271 -9.26 30.34 13.98
N ASP A 272 -10.27 29.61 14.45
CA ASP A 272 -10.36 29.14 15.83
C ASP A 272 -9.98 27.67 16.00
N ARG A 273 -9.71 26.95 14.91
CA ARG A 273 -9.31 25.54 15.00
C ARG A 273 -8.03 25.35 15.80
N CYS A 274 -8.02 24.28 16.59
CA CYS A 274 -6.90 23.87 17.41
C CYS A 274 -6.40 25.00 18.30
N ARG A 275 -7.33 25.54 19.11
CA ARG A 275 -6.99 26.48 20.18
C ARG A 275 -5.90 25.84 21.05
N GLN A 276 -4.85 26.61 21.27
CA GLN A 276 -3.68 26.22 22.06
C GLN A 276 -3.93 26.47 23.53
#